data_AF-A0A534YC56-F1
#
_entry.id   AF-A0A534YC56-F1
#
_cell.length_a   1.000
_cell.length_b   1.000
_cell.length_c   1.000
_cell.angle_alpha   90.00
_cell.angle_beta   90.00
_cell.angle_gamma   90.00
#
_symmetry.space_group_name_H-M   'P 1'
#
loop_
_entity.id
_entity.type
_entity.pdbx_description
1 polymer ?
#
loop_
_entity_poly.entity_id
_entity_poly.type
_entity_poly.pdbx_seq_one_letter_code
_entity_poly.pdbx_strand_id
1 'polypeptide(L)'
;MSMLLAVLLFASGHTAVPKTQRSSDGGASSDSDRLYGLARTDLAKRLGIEERAVKKVSVQPRTWPDASLGCPKPDTMYAQVETPGYLIELQASGKTYAYHSDRKRVVLCE
;
A
#
# COMPACT_ATOMS: atom_id res chain seq x y z
N MET A 1 7.27 61.52 -38.90
CA MET A 1 7.91 60.18 -38.90
C MET A 1 9.07 60.23 -37.93
N SER A 2 8.96 59.99 -36.62
CA SER A 2 8.31 58.90 -35.88
C SER A 2 8.73 57.52 -36.36
N MET A 3 9.61 56.86 -35.60
CA MET A 3 9.85 55.40 -35.44
C MET A 3 11.30 55.22 -34.94
N LEU A 4 11.63 54.42 -33.93
CA LEU A 4 10.86 53.72 -32.90
C LEU A 4 11.87 53.33 -31.80
N LEU A 5 11.44 53.41 -30.55
CA LEU A 5 12.20 53.09 -29.33
C LEU A 5 12.54 51.60 -29.25
N ALA A 6 13.77 51.29 -28.81
CA ALA A 6 14.13 50.00 -28.23
C ALA A 6 14.19 50.13 -26.70
N VAL A 7 13.38 49.36 -25.97
CA VAL A 7 13.65 49.01 -24.57
C VAL A 7 13.18 47.56 -24.32
N LEU A 8 14.15 46.71 -24.06
CA LEU A 8 14.02 45.34 -23.56
C LEU A 8 13.67 45.40 -22.07
N LEU A 9 12.53 44.83 -21.64
CA LEU A 9 12.31 44.52 -20.22
C LEU A 9 11.54 43.20 -20.04
N PHE A 10 12.29 42.21 -19.55
CA PHE A 10 11.93 41.10 -18.67
C PHE A 10 10.81 40.12 -19.08
N ALA A 11 11.29 38.96 -19.52
CA ALA A 11 10.62 37.67 -19.46
C ALA A 11 10.09 37.39 -18.04
N SER A 12 8.77 37.34 -17.90
CA SER A 12 8.13 36.74 -16.72
C SER A 12 8.11 35.22 -16.89
N GLY A 13 9.21 34.58 -16.50
CA GLY A 13 9.27 33.14 -16.27
C GLY A 13 8.37 32.78 -15.08
N HIS A 14 7.12 32.42 -15.36
CA HIS A 14 6.25 31.81 -14.35
C HIS A 14 6.78 30.42 -14.05
N THR A 15 7.36 30.29 -12.86
CA THR A 15 7.81 29.02 -12.30
C THR A 15 6.65 28.03 -12.27
N ALA A 16 6.92 26.86 -12.82
CA ALA A 16 6.02 25.72 -12.84
C ALA A 16 5.58 25.33 -11.43
N VAL A 17 4.28 25.12 -11.23
CA VAL A 17 3.80 24.11 -10.30
C VAL A 17 3.13 23.04 -11.14
N PRO A 18 3.79 21.90 -11.43
CA PRO A 18 3.08 20.76 -11.96
C PRO A 18 2.08 20.34 -10.89
N LYS A 19 0.80 20.56 -11.16
CA LYS A 19 -0.29 20.02 -10.37
C LYS A 19 -0.27 18.51 -10.59
N THR A 20 0.57 17.81 -9.81
CA THR A 20 0.57 16.35 -9.73
C THR A 20 -0.76 15.92 -9.13
N GLN A 21 -1.72 15.79 -10.04
CA GLN A 21 -2.49 14.58 -10.23
C GLN A 21 -3.31 14.16 -9.00
N ARG A 22 -4.54 14.69 -8.94
CA ARG A 22 -5.65 13.97 -8.32
C ARG A 22 -6.02 12.81 -9.25
N SER A 23 -5.23 11.74 -9.21
CA SER A 23 -5.49 10.50 -9.95
C SER A 23 -6.32 9.58 -9.08
N SER A 24 -7.37 9.00 -9.66
CA SER A 24 -8.34 8.09 -9.03
C SER A 24 -7.77 6.72 -8.63
N ASP A 25 -6.45 6.61 -8.41
CA ASP A 25 -5.73 5.43 -7.89
C ASP A 25 -5.46 5.51 -6.37
N GLY A 26 -5.93 6.58 -5.70
CA GLY A 26 -5.67 6.81 -4.28
C GLY A 26 -6.23 5.71 -3.35
N GLY A 27 -7.29 5.00 -3.78
CA GLY A 27 -7.92 3.94 -2.99
C GLY A 27 -6.97 2.76 -2.74
N ALA A 28 -6.39 2.20 -3.80
CA ALA A 28 -5.55 1.01 -3.71
C ALA A 28 -4.23 1.27 -2.94
N SER A 29 -3.64 2.46 -3.13
CA SER A 29 -2.45 2.87 -2.38
C SER A 29 -2.79 3.05 -0.89
N SER A 30 -3.87 3.76 -0.57
CA SER A 30 -4.30 3.99 0.82
C SER A 30 -4.69 2.71 1.56
N ASP A 31 -5.33 1.76 0.87
CA ASP A 31 -5.64 0.44 1.42
C ASP A 31 -4.36 -0.34 1.70
N SER A 32 -3.43 -0.37 0.75
CA SER A 32 -2.17 -1.10 0.91
C SER A 32 -1.34 -0.60 2.10
N ASP A 33 -1.27 0.72 2.29
CA ASP A 33 -0.56 1.33 3.42
C ASP A 33 -1.24 1.04 4.76
N ARG A 34 -2.58 1.14 4.81
CA ARG A 34 -3.35 0.81 6.01
C ARG A 34 -3.17 -0.66 6.40
N LEU A 35 -3.28 -1.56 5.43
CA LEU A 35 -3.17 -3.00 5.67
C LEU A 35 -1.74 -3.41 6.04
N TYR A 36 -0.73 -2.80 5.42
CA TYR A 36 0.65 -2.93 5.86
C TYR A 36 0.83 -2.51 7.32
N GLY A 37 0.27 -1.36 7.71
CA GLY A 37 0.29 -0.89 9.10
C GLY A 37 -0.32 -1.90 10.06
N LEU A 38 -1.52 -2.42 9.74
CA LEU A 38 -2.18 -3.45 10.54
C LEU A 38 -1.35 -4.74 10.67
N ALA A 39 -0.79 -5.23 9.56
CA ALA A 39 0.05 -6.43 9.56
C ALA A 39 1.33 -6.23 10.39
N ARG A 40 1.95 -5.04 10.28
CA ARG A 40 3.16 -4.69 11.03
C ARG A 40 2.89 -4.65 12.54
N THR A 41 1.83 -3.98 12.97
CA THR A 41 1.44 -3.91 14.38
C THR A 41 1.10 -5.30 14.94
N ASP A 42 0.36 -6.12 14.18
CA ASP A 42 0.02 -7.49 14.60
C ASP A 42 1.27 -8.37 14.73
N LEU A 43 2.19 -8.34 13.76
CA LEU A 43 3.42 -9.13 13.82
C LEU A 43 4.32 -8.70 14.97
N ALA A 44 4.49 -7.38 15.17
CA ALA A 44 5.27 -6.83 16.28
C ALA A 44 4.72 -7.31 17.63
N LYS A 45 3.39 -7.27 17.80
CA LYS A 45 2.71 -7.76 19.01
C LYS A 45 2.90 -9.26 19.23
N ARG A 46 2.80 -10.08 18.18
CA ARG A 46 3.00 -11.55 18.27
C ARG A 46 4.42 -11.92 18.69
N LEU A 47 5.41 -11.19 18.16
CA LEU A 47 6.83 -11.45 18.41
C LEU A 47 7.34 -10.75 19.68
N GLY A 48 6.55 -9.86 20.30
CA GLY A 48 6.99 -9.07 21.46
C GLY A 48 8.12 -8.10 21.13
N ILE A 49 8.13 -7.57 19.90
CA ILE A 49 9.16 -6.63 19.41
C ILE A 49 8.54 -5.28 19.06
N GLU A 50 9.40 -4.29 18.86
CA GLU A 50 9.00 -2.96 18.40
C GLU A 50 8.59 -2.99 16.92
N GLU A 51 7.57 -2.22 16.53
CA GLU A 51 7.13 -2.15 15.13
C GLU A 51 8.26 -1.76 14.16
N ARG A 52 9.21 -0.91 14.60
CA ARG A 52 10.37 -0.50 13.79
C ARG A 52 11.32 -1.66 13.46
N ALA A 53 11.27 -2.76 14.21
CA ALA A 53 12.05 -3.96 13.95
C ALA A 53 11.42 -4.84 12.85
N VAL A 54 10.16 -4.58 12.49
CA VAL A 54 9.47 -5.24 11.39
C VAL A 54 9.67 -4.46 10.10
N LYS A 55 10.26 -5.11 9.09
CA LYS A 55 10.56 -4.52 7.78
C LYS A 55 9.54 -4.96 6.74
N LYS A 56 9.10 -4.03 5.88
CA LYS A 56 8.32 -4.35 4.68
C LYS A 56 9.23 -5.05 3.67
N VAL A 57 8.82 -6.24 3.22
CA VAL A 57 9.44 -6.91 2.07
C VAL A 57 8.64 -6.58 0.81
N SER A 58 7.33 -6.83 0.82
CA SER A 58 6.45 -6.60 -0.33
C SER A 58 5.00 -6.38 0.11
N VAL A 59 4.24 -5.65 -0.70
CA VAL A 59 2.77 -5.53 -0.58
C VAL A 59 2.21 -5.58 -1.99
N GLN A 60 1.53 -6.68 -2.34
CA GLN A 60 1.02 -6.90 -3.69
C GLN A 60 -0.49 -7.15 -3.66
N PRO A 61 -1.26 -6.55 -4.59
CA PRO A 61 -2.65 -6.90 -4.74
C PRO A 61 -2.77 -8.37 -5.16
N ARG A 62 -3.71 -9.08 -4.55
CA ARG A 62 -3.98 -10.50 -4.84
C ARG A 62 -5.46 -10.79 -4.70
N THR A 63 -6.00 -11.59 -5.62
CA THR A 63 -7.36 -12.12 -5.51
C THR A 63 -7.28 -13.56 -5.01
N TRP A 64 -8.05 -13.85 -3.97
CA TRP A 64 -8.16 -15.19 -3.37
C TRP A 64 -9.36 -15.94 -3.95
N PRO A 65 -9.28 -17.26 -4.14
CA PRO A 65 -10.39 -18.05 -4.71
C PRO A 65 -11.59 -18.18 -3.77
N ASP A 66 -11.41 -17.92 -2.48
CA ASP A 66 -12.43 -18.04 -1.45
C ASP A 66 -12.19 -17.07 -0.28
N ALA A 67 -13.15 -17.03 0.65
CA ALA A 67 -13.11 -16.17 1.83
C ALA A 67 -12.09 -16.63 2.92
N SER A 68 -11.39 -17.75 2.73
CA SER A 68 -10.31 -18.19 3.62
C SER A 68 -9.03 -17.40 3.40
N LEU A 69 -8.94 -16.69 2.27
CA LEU A 69 -7.74 -15.97 1.83
C LEU A 69 -6.53 -16.89 1.68
N GLY A 70 -6.73 -18.19 1.42
CA GLY A 70 -5.67 -19.18 1.39
C GLY A 70 -5.16 -19.63 2.77
N CYS A 71 -5.82 -19.22 3.86
CA CYS A 71 -5.50 -19.60 5.24
C CYS A 71 -6.71 -20.30 5.90
N PRO A 72 -7.12 -21.50 5.41
CA PRO A 72 -8.28 -22.18 5.94
C PRO A 72 -8.04 -22.65 7.37
N LYS A 73 -9.01 -22.39 8.24
CA LYS A 73 -9.06 -22.96 9.59
C LYS A 73 -9.77 -24.32 9.55
N PRO A 74 -9.33 -25.29 10.36
CA PRO A 74 -10.07 -26.55 10.51
C PRO A 74 -11.51 -26.27 10.95
N ASP A 75 -12.41 -27.16 10.52
CA ASP A 75 -13.84 -27.13 10.85
C ASP A 75 -14.60 -25.85 10.44
N THR A 76 -14.03 -25.05 9.52
CA THR A 76 -14.67 -23.84 9.00
C THR A 76 -15.01 -24.01 7.53
N MET A 77 -16.28 -23.78 7.17
CA MET A 77 -16.68 -23.66 5.77
C MET A 77 -16.49 -22.22 5.29
N TYR A 78 -15.86 -22.07 4.12
CA TYR A 78 -15.62 -20.77 3.48
C TYR A 78 -16.45 -20.62 2.22
N ALA A 79 -16.94 -19.41 1.97
CA ALA A 79 -17.63 -19.09 0.73
C ALA A 79 -16.63 -19.13 -0.44
N GLN A 80 -17.00 -19.82 -1.52
CA GLN A 80 -16.26 -19.84 -2.79
C GLN A 80 -16.57 -18.58 -3.59
N VAL A 81 -15.89 -17.49 -3.22
CA VAL A 81 -16.05 -16.19 -3.85
C VAL A 81 -14.69 -15.55 -4.06
N GLU A 82 -14.47 -15.04 -5.27
CA GLU A 82 -13.26 -14.28 -5.58
C GLU A 82 -13.18 -13.07 -4.64
N THR A 83 -12.15 -13.08 -3.79
CA THR A 83 -11.98 -12.08 -2.74
C THR A 83 -10.74 -11.23 -3.03
N PRO A 84 -10.91 -9.99 -3.50
CA PRO A 84 -9.78 -9.09 -3.73
C PRO A 84 -9.12 -8.68 -2.42
N GLY A 85 -7.80 -8.54 -2.43
CA GLY A 85 -7.06 -8.03 -1.30
C GLY A 85 -5.57 -7.97 -1.56
N TYR A 86 -4.75 -8.32 -0.57
CA TYR A 86 -3.29 -8.14 -0.63
C TYR A 86 -2.54 -9.31 -0.01
N LEU A 87 -1.39 -9.64 -0.61
CA LEU A 87 -0.32 -10.42 0.00
C LEU A 87 0.74 -9.44 0.52
N ILE A 88 0.97 -9.44 1.83
CA ILE A 88 1.90 -8.56 2.53
C ILE A 88 3.01 -9.42 3.12
N GLU A 89 4.23 -9.24 2.66
CA GLU A 89 5.41 -9.94 3.17
C GLU A 89 6.18 -9.01 4.11
N LEU A 90 6.41 -9.48 5.33
CA LEU A 90 7.13 -8.76 6.38
C LEU A 90 8.34 -9.57 6.84
N GLN A 91 9.43 -8.91 7.17
CA GLN A 91 10.61 -9.55 7.74
C GLN A 91 10.85 -9.07 9.17
N ALA A 92 11.07 -10.01 10.08
CA ALA A 92 11.45 -9.75 11.46
C ALA A 92 12.37 -10.86 11.97
N SER A 93 13.43 -10.48 12.69
CA SER A 93 14.40 -11.43 13.27
C SER A 93 14.96 -12.46 12.26
N GLY A 94 15.18 -12.03 11.02
CA GLY A 94 15.70 -12.88 9.94
C GLY A 94 14.69 -13.83 9.29
N LYS A 95 13.43 -13.82 9.72
CA LYS A 95 12.34 -14.62 9.13
C LYS A 95 11.37 -13.76 8.35
N THR A 96 10.81 -14.30 7.27
CA THR A 96 9.74 -13.68 6.48
C THR A 96 8.39 -14.27 6.87
N TYR A 97 7.39 -13.41 7.04
CA TYR A 97 6.02 -13.73 7.42
C TYR A 97 5.06 -13.21 6.35
N ALA A 98 4.11 -14.05 5.94
CA ALA A 98 3.12 -13.72 4.92
C ALA A 98 1.78 -13.39 5.57
N TYR A 99 1.29 -12.17 5.32
CA TYR A 99 -0.02 -11.70 5.73
C TYR A 99 -0.96 -11.62 4.53
N HIS A 100 -2.12 -12.23 4.64
CA HIS A 100 -3.16 -12.22 3.62
C HIS A 100 -4.29 -11.29 4.04
N SER A 101 -4.84 -10.52 3.11
CA SER A 101 -5.89 -9.53 3.37
C SER A 101 -7.03 -9.65 2.38
N ASP A 102 -8.24 -9.28 2.82
CA ASP A 102 -9.47 -9.06 2.04
C ASP A 102 -9.84 -7.56 1.93
N ARG A 103 -8.83 -6.69 2.01
CA ARG A 103 -8.93 -5.22 2.15
C ARG A 103 -9.54 -4.71 3.45
N LYS A 104 -10.14 -5.56 4.29
CA LYS A 104 -10.74 -5.15 5.56
C LYS A 104 -9.87 -5.54 6.74
N ARG A 105 -9.37 -6.78 6.74
CA ARG A 105 -8.54 -7.38 7.78
C ARG A 105 -7.23 -7.93 7.20
N VAL A 106 -6.31 -8.29 8.08
CA VAL A 106 -5.06 -9.01 7.78
C VAL A 106 -5.00 -10.29 8.59
N VAL A 107 -4.47 -11.36 8.01
CA VAL A 107 -4.35 -12.69 8.62
C VAL A 107 -2.94 -13.20 8.36
N LEU A 108 -2.20 -13.55 9.42
CA LEU A 108 -0.93 -14.24 9.29
C LEU A 108 -1.19 -15.68 8.79
N CYS A 109 -0.60 -16.04 7.67
CA CYS A 109 -0.70 -17.37 7.06
C CYS A 109 0.64 -18.11 7.25
N GLU A 110 0.60 -19.25 7.95
CA GLU A 110 1.75 -20.13 8.23
C GLU A 110 1.39 -21.58 7.94
#